data_AF-A0A4R4E129-F1
#
_entry.id   AF-A0A4R4E129-F1
#
_cell.length_a   1.000
_cell.length_b   1.000
_cell.length_c   1.000
_cell.angle_alpha   90.00
_cell.angle_beta   90.00
_cell.angle_gamma   90.00
#
_symmetry.space_group_name_H-M   'P 1'
#
loop_
_entity.id
_entity.type
_entity.pdbx_description
1 polymer ?
#
loop_
_entity_poly.entity_id
_entity_poly.type
_entity_poly.pdbx_seq_one_letter_code
_entity_poly.pdbx_strand_id
1 'polypeptide(L)'
;MKKILFLLLLVSGGASAQRLTLTDLLKLSESRKDTAFVFRYIRQRGFNVRGRTDDGNAVLMGDRDKSKTRFTEMVFVSLSGNEAMMFQYGTRSTDNFAAIRRQIAEDGSFNALPSKDEAGERIETYSSREYLIAIETVAGQSHYVISIRPKERPRMRQGD
;
A
#
# COMPACT_ATOMS: atom_id res chain seq x y z
N MET A 1 -21.30 28.75 -47.16
CA MET A 1 -20.72 27.47 -46.71
C MET A 1 -20.24 27.65 -45.27
N LYS A 2 -20.94 27.09 -44.28
CA LYS A 2 -20.61 27.22 -42.84
C LYS A 2 -19.51 26.22 -42.50
N LYS A 3 -18.30 26.69 -42.15
CA LYS A 3 -17.23 25.84 -41.62
C LYS A 3 -17.50 25.61 -40.13
N ILE A 4 -17.91 24.38 -39.79
CA ILE A 4 -18.09 23.94 -38.40
C ILE A 4 -16.69 23.67 -37.84
N LEU A 5 -16.28 24.51 -36.89
CA LEU A 5 -15.04 24.36 -36.13
C LEU A 5 -15.29 23.31 -35.04
N PHE A 6 -14.78 22.09 -35.21
CA PHE A 6 -14.75 21.08 -34.15
C PHE A 6 -13.65 21.45 -33.15
N LEU A 7 -14.05 22.03 -32.03
CA LEU A 7 -13.18 22.25 -30.88
C LEU A 7 -12.94 20.90 -30.20
N LEU A 8 -11.85 20.22 -30.57
CA LEU A 8 -11.34 19.07 -29.82
C LEU A 8 -10.80 19.58 -28.48
N LEU A 9 -11.66 19.62 -27.47
CA LEU A 9 -11.23 19.66 -26.08
C LEU A 9 -10.52 18.34 -25.80
N LEU A 10 -9.18 18.33 -25.93
CA LEU A 10 -8.35 17.35 -25.24
C LEU A 10 -8.63 17.53 -23.75
N VAL A 11 -9.54 16.73 -23.22
CA VAL A 11 -9.55 16.42 -21.80
C VAL A 11 -8.25 15.69 -21.55
N SER A 12 -7.21 16.43 -21.16
CA SER A 12 -6.06 15.88 -20.48
C SER A 12 -6.58 15.25 -19.19
N GLY A 13 -7.03 14.00 -19.30
CA GLY A 13 -7.36 13.16 -18.16
C GLY A 13 -6.10 13.09 -17.31
N GLY A 14 -6.06 13.94 -16.29
CA GLY A 14 -4.94 14.04 -15.36
C GLY A 14 -4.58 12.63 -14.93
N ALA A 15 -3.31 12.28 -15.13
CA ALA A 15 -2.81 11.00 -14.67
C ALA A 15 -2.85 11.01 -13.14
N SER A 16 -3.99 10.62 -12.55
CA SER A 16 -4.09 10.39 -11.12
C SER A 16 -3.01 9.37 -10.76
N ALA A 17 -2.07 9.79 -9.92
CA ALA A 17 -0.97 8.95 -9.46
C ALA A 17 -1.55 7.73 -8.76
N GLN A 18 -0.97 6.55 -9.04
CA GLN A 18 -1.36 5.33 -8.35
C GLN A 18 -0.90 5.45 -6.90
N ARG A 19 -1.86 5.55 -6.00
CA ARG A 19 -1.63 5.79 -4.57
C ARG A 19 -2.58 4.93 -3.77
N LEU A 20 -2.04 4.29 -2.74
CA LEU A 20 -2.84 3.68 -1.69
C LEU A 20 -2.90 4.63 -0.50
N THR A 21 -4.10 4.89 0.00
CA THR A 21 -4.31 5.60 1.26
C THR A 21 -4.23 4.63 2.44
N LEU A 22 -4.24 5.16 3.67
CA LEU A 22 -4.39 4.31 4.86
C LEU A 22 -5.68 3.48 4.78
N THR A 23 -6.79 4.08 4.35
CA THR A 23 -8.08 3.40 4.18
C THR A 23 -7.98 2.23 3.20
N ASP A 24 -7.25 2.39 2.11
CA ASP A 24 -7.07 1.30 1.13
C ASP A 24 -6.29 0.13 1.75
N LEU A 25 -5.22 0.43 2.49
CA LEU A 25 -4.39 -0.56 3.18
C LEU A 25 -5.19 -1.31 4.25
N LEU A 26 -6.02 -0.61 5.01
CA LEU A 26 -6.92 -1.23 6.00
C LEU A 26 -7.94 -2.15 5.33
N LYS A 27 -8.58 -1.70 4.25
CA LYS A 27 -9.55 -2.51 3.51
C LYS A 27 -8.95 -3.80 2.94
N LEU A 28 -7.70 -3.74 2.47
CA LEU A 28 -6.97 -4.93 2.02
C LEU A 28 -6.73 -5.92 3.17
N SER A 29 -6.32 -5.41 4.33
CA SER A 29 -6.10 -6.19 5.56
C SER A 29 -7.39 -6.87 6.08
N GLU A 30 -8.53 -6.18 5.97
CA GLU A 30 -9.86 -6.72 6.33
C GLU A 30 -10.29 -7.84 5.38
N SER A 31 -10.03 -7.70 4.09
CA SER A 31 -10.50 -8.62 3.04
C SER A 31 -9.52 -9.76 2.74
N ARG A 32 -8.55 -10.00 3.61
CA ARG A 32 -7.37 -10.83 3.34
C ARG A 32 -7.65 -12.30 2.96
N LYS A 33 -8.83 -12.81 3.35
CA LYS A 33 -9.30 -14.17 3.02
C LYS A 33 -9.83 -14.28 1.60
N ASP A 34 -10.22 -13.17 0.97
CA ASP A 34 -10.63 -13.11 -0.43
C ASP A 34 -9.49 -12.52 -1.28
N THR A 35 -8.53 -13.38 -1.60
CA THR A 35 -7.35 -12.98 -2.40
C THR A 35 -7.71 -12.51 -3.80
N ALA A 36 -8.83 -12.99 -4.36
CA ALA A 36 -9.33 -12.52 -5.66
C ALA A 36 -9.84 -11.07 -5.56
N PHE A 37 -10.58 -10.73 -4.50
CA PHE A 37 -10.95 -9.35 -4.21
C PHE A 37 -9.72 -8.47 -4.00
N VAL A 38 -8.77 -8.90 -3.16
CA VAL A 38 -7.53 -8.16 -2.87
C VAL A 38 -6.79 -7.78 -4.15
N PHE A 39 -6.51 -8.76 -5.02
CA PHE A 39 -5.79 -8.49 -6.27
C PHE A 39 -6.60 -7.63 -7.23
N ARG A 40 -7.92 -7.80 -7.29
CA ARG A 40 -8.79 -6.93 -8.09
C ARG A 40 -8.78 -5.49 -7.58
N TYR A 41 -8.83 -5.30 -6.26
CA TYR A 41 -8.83 -3.98 -5.63
C TYR A 41 -7.53 -3.22 -5.88
N ILE A 42 -6.38 -3.89 -5.71
CA ILE A 42 -5.05 -3.31 -5.98
C ILE A 42 -4.94 -2.88 -7.45
N ARG A 43 -5.39 -3.73 -8.39
CA ARG A 43 -5.41 -3.40 -9.83
C ARG A 43 -6.33 -2.23 -10.19
N GLN A 44 -7.48 -2.11 -9.54
CA GLN A 44 -8.37 -0.96 -9.73
C GLN A 44 -7.69 0.36 -9.33
N ARG A 45 -6.68 0.33 -8.46
CA ARG A 45 -5.83 1.49 -8.13
C ARG A 45 -4.63 1.65 -9.06
N GLY A 46 -4.57 0.87 -10.14
CA GLY A 46 -3.61 0.99 -11.24
C GLY A 46 -2.38 0.09 -11.12
N PHE A 47 -2.24 -0.67 -10.04
CA PHE A 47 -1.12 -1.59 -9.84
C PHE A 47 -1.34 -2.87 -10.66
N ASN A 48 -0.68 -2.94 -11.82
CA ASN A 48 -1.07 -3.87 -12.88
C ASN A 48 0.04 -4.86 -13.27
N VAL A 49 1.30 -4.61 -12.89
CA VAL A 49 2.49 -5.37 -13.31
C VAL A 49 2.84 -6.45 -12.28
N ARG A 50 3.14 -7.68 -12.73
CA ARG A 50 3.33 -8.87 -11.87
C ARG A 50 4.79 -9.34 -11.81
N GLY A 51 5.25 -9.57 -10.58
CA GLY A 51 6.29 -10.56 -10.25
C GLY A 51 5.75 -11.54 -9.20
N ARG A 52 6.34 -12.73 -9.10
CA ARG A 52 6.21 -13.60 -7.93
C ARG A 52 7.57 -13.70 -7.27
N THR A 53 7.60 -13.71 -5.95
CA THR A 53 8.81 -14.12 -5.23
C THR A 53 8.96 -15.63 -5.31
N ASP A 54 10.15 -16.13 -4.98
CA ASP A 54 10.42 -17.58 -4.97
C ASP A 54 9.49 -18.33 -4.01
N ASP A 55 9.13 -17.71 -2.88
CA ASP A 55 8.19 -18.24 -1.89
C ASP A 55 6.71 -18.14 -2.30
N GLY A 56 6.42 -17.74 -3.54
CA GLY A 56 5.06 -17.65 -4.08
C GLY A 56 4.27 -16.38 -3.69
N ASN A 57 4.89 -15.42 -2.98
CA ASN A 57 4.28 -14.13 -2.68
C ASN A 57 4.07 -13.31 -3.96
N ALA A 58 3.09 -12.42 -3.95
CA ALA A 58 2.77 -11.59 -5.10
C ALA A 58 3.38 -10.19 -4.98
N VAL A 59 3.90 -9.69 -6.09
CA VAL A 59 4.37 -8.30 -6.22
C VAL A 59 3.57 -7.62 -7.32
N LEU A 60 2.91 -6.52 -6.97
CA LEU A 60 2.17 -5.68 -7.90
C LEU A 60 2.86 -4.32 -8.00
N MET A 61 3.31 -3.95 -9.19
CA MET A 61 4.03 -2.69 -9.38
C MET A 61 3.11 -1.64 -9.98
N GLY A 62 3.25 -0.43 -9.45
CA GLY A 62 2.59 0.75 -9.96
C GLY A 62 3.47 1.42 -10.99
N ASP A 63 2.97 1.58 -12.21
CA ASP A 63 3.75 2.03 -13.35
C ASP A 63 2.97 3.06 -14.15
N ARG A 64 3.50 4.28 -14.22
CA ARG A 64 2.90 5.32 -15.06
C ARG A 64 3.84 6.40 -15.55
N ASP A 65 5.04 6.50 -15.00
CA ASP A 65 6.07 7.36 -15.58
C ASP A 65 6.98 6.55 -16.49
N LYS A 66 6.63 6.51 -17.78
CA LYS A 66 7.43 5.84 -18.83
C LYS A 66 8.87 6.37 -18.90
N SER A 67 9.16 7.54 -18.32
CA SER A 67 10.51 8.10 -18.26
C SER A 67 11.35 7.54 -17.10
N LYS A 68 10.72 6.85 -16.14
CA LYS A 68 11.43 6.22 -15.02
C LYS A 68 11.81 4.81 -15.39
N THR A 69 13.09 4.50 -15.22
CA THR A 69 13.66 3.16 -15.41
C THR A 69 13.41 2.23 -14.23
N ARG A 70 12.76 2.71 -13.16
CA ARG A 70 12.48 1.98 -11.92
C ARG A 70 11.06 2.28 -11.46
N PHE A 71 10.38 1.26 -10.94
CA PHE A 71 9.07 1.41 -10.32
C PHE A 71 9.14 2.37 -9.13
N THR A 72 8.17 3.29 -9.06
CA THR A 72 8.07 4.28 -7.99
C THR A 72 7.20 3.81 -6.84
N GLU A 73 6.30 2.88 -7.12
CA GLU A 73 5.28 2.37 -6.20
C GLU A 73 5.16 0.84 -6.36
N MET A 74 5.14 0.09 -5.26
CA MET A 74 5.04 -1.37 -5.28
C MET A 74 4.20 -1.88 -4.11
N VAL A 75 3.42 -2.93 -4.34
CA VAL A 75 2.65 -3.63 -3.31
C VAL A 75 3.10 -5.09 -3.26
N PHE A 76 3.69 -5.47 -2.13
CA PHE A 76 4.03 -6.85 -1.81
C PHE A 76 2.90 -7.47 -1.00
N VAL A 77 2.48 -8.68 -1.36
CA VAL A 77 1.44 -9.44 -0.67
C VAL A 77 2.03 -10.75 -0.22
N SER A 78 2.20 -10.90 1.10
CA SER A 78 2.60 -12.16 1.72
C SER A 78 1.43 -13.13 1.71
N LEU A 79 1.63 -14.34 1.20
CA LEU A 79 0.59 -15.35 1.03
C LEU A 79 0.93 -16.62 1.83
N SER A 80 -0.07 -17.19 2.50
CA SER A 80 0.00 -18.52 3.11
C SER A 80 -1.25 -19.32 2.76
N GLY A 81 -1.10 -20.45 2.06
CA GLY A 81 -2.24 -21.32 1.72
C GLY A 81 -3.37 -20.64 0.93
N ASN A 82 -3.08 -19.57 0.18
CA ASN A 82 -4.02 -18.67 -0.51
C ASN A 82 -4.74 -17.61 0.35
N GLU A 83 -4.33 -17.40 1.59
CA GLU A 83 -4.72 -16.24 2.41
C GLU A 83 -3.64 -15.16 2.36
N ALA A 84 -4.03 -13.89 2.19
CA ALA A 84 -3.11 -12.78 2.35
C ALA A 84 -2.84 -12.54 3.85
N MET A 85 -1.57 -12.49 4.24
CA MET A 85 -1.19 -12.36 5.65
C MET A 85 -0.65 -10.98 6.01
N MET A 86 -0.01 -10.33 5.04
CA MET A 86 0.61 -9.02 5.20
C MET A 86 0.67 -8.31 3.86
N PHE A 87 0.53 -6.99 3.91
CA PHE A 87 0.73 -6.10 2.77
C PHE A 87 1.89 -5.17 3.07
N GLN A 88 2.80 -4.99 2.11
CA GLN A 88 3.83 -3.95 2.20
C GLN A 88 3.70 -3.04 1.00
N TYR A 89 3.53 -1.75 1.27
CA TYR A 89 3.46 -0.72 0.25
C TYR A 89 4.77 0.07 0.23
N GLY A 90 5.55 -0.14 -0.82
CA GLY A 90 6.79 0.57 -1.10
C GLY A 90 6.53 1.79 -1.96
N THR A 91 6.97 2.97 -1.52
CA THR A 91 6.83 4.24 -2.25
C THR A 91 8.14 5.02 -2.24
N ARG A 92 8.42 5.76 -3.32
CA ARG A 92 9.48 6.79 -3.36
C ARG A 92 8.93 8.20 -3.18
N SER A 93 7.61 8.35 -3.02
CA SER A 93 6.96 9.64 -2.86
C SER A 93 6.94 10.03 -1.38
N THR A 94 7.75 11.02 -1.02
CA THR A 94 7.76 11.60 0.33
C THR A 94 6.40 12.16 0.73
N ASP A 95 5.67 12.77 -0.21
CA ASP A 95 4.32 13.31 0.05
C ASP A 95 3.32 12.20 0.42
N ASN A 96 3.34 11.09 -0.32
CA ASN A 96 2.43 9.98 -0.10
C ASN A 96 2.71 9.30 1.24
N PHE A 97 4.00 9.10 1.55
CA PHE A 97 4.47 8.62 2.83
C PHE A 97 4.02 9.53 3.99
N ALA A 98 4.26 10.83 3.88
CA ALA A 98 3.87 11.81 4.90
C ALA A 98 2.34 11.87 5.08
N ALA A 99 1.57 11.73 4.00
CA ALA A 99 0.12 11.71 4.06
C ALA A 99 -0.43 10.50 4.84
N ILE A 100 0.11 9.30 4.62
CA ILE A 100 -0.29 8.10 5.38
C ILE A 100 0.09 8.25 6.86
N ARG A 101 1.31 8.71 7.15
CA ARG A 101 1.76 8.94 8.52
C ARG A 101 0.87 9.94 9.25
N ARG A 102 0.45 11.01 8.56
CA ARG A 102 -0.52 11.98 9.09
C ARG A 102 -1.89 11.34 9.33
N GLN A 103 -2.41 10.56 8.38
CA GLN A 103 -3.70 9.86 8.56
C GLN A 103 -3.69 8.93 9.77
N ILE A 104 -2.59 8.24 10.06
CA ILE A 104 -2.46 7.41 11.27
C ILE A 104 -2.56 8.26 12.53
N ALA A 105 -1.88 9.41 12.56
CA ALA A 105 -1.92 10.33 13.70
C ALA A 105 -3.31 10.96 13.89
N GLU A 106 -4.01 11.27 12.81
CA GLU A 106 -5.36 11.86 12.82
C GLU A 106 -6.47 10.87 13.16
N ASP A 107 -6.32 9.59 12.79
CA ASP A 107 -7.31 8.53 13.07
C ASP A 107 -7.54 8.31 14.58
N GLY A 108 -6.51 8.52 15.40
CA GLY A 108 -6.63 8.48 16.86
C GLY A 108 -6.81 7.09 17.48
N SER A 109 -7.05 6.03 16.69
CA SER A 109 -7.16 4.65 17.19
C SER A 109 -5.82 3.92 17.30
N PHE A 110 -4.76 4.49 16.72
CA PHE A 110 -3.43 3.91 16.68
C PHE A 110 -2.55 4.41 17.83
N ASN A 111 -1.97 3.47 18.56
CA ASN A 111 -0.97 3.75 19.59
C ASN A 111 0.43 3.57 19.00
N ALA A 112 1.31 4.55 19.18
CA ALA A 112 2.71 4.43 18.79
C ALA A 112 3.45 3.48 19.76
N LEU A 113 4.24 2.58 19.20
CA LEU A 113 5.16 1.71 19.92
C LEU A 113 6.60 2.26 19.81
N PRO A 114 7.54 1.82 20.66
CA PRO A 114 8.93 2.28 20.60
C PRO A 114 9.53 2.12 19.20
N SER A 115 10.09 3.22 18.68
CA SER A 115 10.78 3.23 17.39
C SER A 115 12.18 2.62 17.49
N LYS A 116 12.65 2.07 16.37
CA LYS A 116 14.02 1.60 16.23
C LYS A 116 14.72 2.43 15.16
N ASP A 117 15.94 2.85 15.46
CA ASP A 117 16.80 3.58 14.54
C ASP A 117 18.11 2.79 14.41
N GLU A 118 18.45 2.35 13.20
CA GLU A 118 19.67 1.59 12.92
C GLU A 118 20.23 1.95 11.54
N ALA A 119 21.52 2.25 11.46
CA ALA A 119 22.25 2.44 10.19
C ALA A 119 21.59 3.36 9.13
N GLY A 120 20.87 4.41 9.55
CA GLY A 120 20.18 5.34 8.64
C GLY A 120 18.78 4.90 8.21
N GLU A 121 18.27 3.84 8.81
CA GLU A 121 16.89 3.38 8.74
C GLU A 121 16.16 3.71 10.04
N ARG A 122 14.92 4.18 9.91
CA ARG A 122 14.02 4.44 11.04
C ARG A 122 12.73 3.68 10.85
N ILE A 123 12.34 2.95 11.89
CA ILE A 123 11.13 2.14 11.94
C ILE A 123 10.19 2.69 13.02
N GLU A 124 9.04 3.19 12.59
CA GLU A 124 7.94 3.63 13.44
C GLU A 124 6.84 2.56 13.42
N THR A 125 6.49 2.02 14.59
CA THR A 125 5.44 0.99 14.68
C THR A 125 4.22 1.55 15.38
N TYR A 126 3.04 1.27 14.82
CA TYR A 126 1.74 1.67 15.34
C TYR A 126 0.86 0.44 15.53
N SER A 127 0.04 0.50 16.57
CA SER A 127 -0.81 -0.60 17.01
C SER A 127 -2.23 -0.10 17.28
N SER A 128 -3.20 -0.63 16.55
CA SER A 128 -4.63 -0.46 16.87
C SER A 128 -5.20 -1.75 17.47
N ARG A 129 -6.52 -1.79 17.71
CA ARG A 129 -7.19 -3.02 18.14
C ARG A 129 -7.01 -4.17 17.16
N GLU A 130 -6.99 -3.87 15.86
CA GLU A 130 -7.09 -4.88 14.80
C GLU A 130 -5.82 -5.03 13.98
N TYR A 131 -4.94 -4.02 13.99
CA TYR A 131 -3.82 -3.94 13.06
C TYR A 131 -2.51 -3.61 13.76
N LEU A 132 -1.43 -4.06 13.14
CA LEU A 132 -0.08 -3.53 13.34
C LEU A 132 0.38 -2.90 12.03
N ILE A 133 0.87 -1.68 12.12
CA ILE A 133 1.46 -0.93 11.01
C ILE A 133 2.91 -0.63 11.37
N ALA A 134 3.85 -0.97 10.49
CA ALA A 134 5.23 -0.53 10.59
C ALA A 134 5.53 0.38 9.40
N ILE A 135 6.19 1.50 9.68
CA ILE A 135 6.57 2.51 8.70
C ILE A 135 8.09 2.61 8.75
N GLU A 136 8.73 2.28 7.63
CA GLU A 136 10.17 2.17 7.50
C GLU A 136 10.67 3.23 6.52
N THR A 137 11.70 3.98 6.92
CA THR A 137 12.49 4.82 6.03
C THR A 137 13.76 4.05 5.68
N VAL A 138 14.01 3.82 4.40
CA VAL A 138 15.13 3.01 3.91
C VAL A 138 16.09 3.90 3.11
N ALA A 139 17.38 3.63 3.22
CA ALA A 139 18.44 4.26 2.41
C ALA A 139 18.36 5.80 2.37
N GLY A 140 18.53 6.45 3.53
CA GLY A 140 18.66 7.91 3.60
C GLY A 140 17.39 8.66 3.17
N GLN A 141 16.20 8.11 3.45
CA GLN A 141 14.88 8.72 3.19
C GLN A 141 14.47 8.79 1.71
N SER A 142 15.03 7.97 0.83
CA SER A 142 14.64 7.95 -0.59
C SER A 142 13.68 6.81 -0.96
N HIS A 143 13.48 5.87 -0.05
CA HIS A 143 12.55 4.74 -0.17
C HIS A 143 11.80 4.58 1.14
N TYR A 144 10.50 4.34 1.03
CA TYR A 144 9.63 4.18 2.19
C TYR A 144 8.82 2.91 2.05
N VAL A 145 8.66 2.19 3.17
CA VAL A 145 7.85 0.97 3.22
C VAL A 145 6.82 1.10 4.32
N ILE A 146 5.55 0.88 3.97
CA ILE A 146 4.44 0.78 4.92
C ILE A 146 3.99 -0.68 4.95
N SER A 147 4.30 -1.36 6.04
CA SER A 147 3.91 -2.75 6.29
C SER A 147 2.66 -2.78 7.16
N ILE A 148 1.58 -3.42 6.70
CA ILE A 148 0.36 -3.63 7.49
C ILE A 148 0.03 -5.10 7.61
N ARG A 149 -0.28 -5.52 8.83
CA ARG A 149 -0.79 -6.86 9.13
C ARG A 149 -1.95 -6.82 10.12
N PRO A 150 -2.95 -7.70 9.97
CA PRO A 150 -3.95 -7.89 11.00
C PRO A 150 -3.32 -8.58 12.21
N LYS A 151 -3.79 -8.20 13.40
CA LYS A 151 -3.48 -8.94 14.62
C LYS A 151 -4.18 -10.29 14.60
N GLU A 152 -3.48 -11.32 15.07
CA GLU A 152 -4.11 -12.60 15.33
C GLU A 152 -5.23 -12.40 16.36
N ARG A 153 -6.48 -12.61 15.93
CA ARG A 153 -7.57 -12.68 16.88
C ARG A 153 -7.41 -14.01 17.61
N PRO A 154 -7.37 -14.03 18.95
CA PRO A 154 -7.41 -15.29 19.69
C PRO A 154 -8.60 -16.09 19.15
N ARG A 155 -8.37 -17.33 18.72
CA ARG A 155 -9.48 -18.25 18.48
C ARG A 155 -10.16 -18.39 19.84
N MET A 156 -11.31 -17.73 20.03
CA MET A 156 -12.17 -18.10 21.15
C MET A 156 -12.40 -19.59 21.01
N ARG A 157 -11.91 -20.37 21.99
CA ARG A 157 -12.30 -21.77 22.08
C ARG A 157 -13.83 -21.75 22.19
N GLN A 158 -14.50 -22.23 21.15
CA GLN A 158 -15.91 -22.58 21.28
C GLN A 158 -15.94 -23.80 22.22
N GLY A 159 -16.45 -23.58 23.43
CA GLY A 159 -16.64 -24.62 24.43
C GLY A 159 -15.76 -24.43 25.66
N ASP A 160 -16.27 -23.66 26.61
CA ASP A 160 -16.43 -24.12 28.00
C ASP A 160 -17.94 -24.13 28.30
#